data_AF-A0A1B4ZDA0-F1
#
_entry.id   AF-A0A1B4ZDA0-F1
#
_cell.length_a   1.000
_cell.length_b   1.000
_cell.length_c   1.000
_cell.angle_alpha   90.00
_cell.angle_beta   90.00
_cell.angle_gamma   90.00
#
_symmetry.space_group_name_H-M   'P 1'
#
loop_
_entity.id
_entity.type
_entity.pdbx_description
1 polymer ?
#
loop_
_entity_poly.entity_id
_entity_poly.type
_entity_poly.pdbx_seq_one_letter_code
_entity_poly.pdbx_strand_id
1 'polypeptide(L)'
;MQDTFYITKEILMRTHTSPMQARALETHDFSTGPLKMISPGVVFRRDTDDPTHSHQFHQVEGIVIDKHITMADLKGTLAAMTHALFGSKFAVRLRPSYFPFTEPSVEADITCMNCGGKGCSVCKGSGWIEVLGAGWVHP
;
A
#
# COMPACT_ATOMS: atom_id res chain seq x y z
N MET A 1 -7.27 -17.63 -11.70
CA MET A 1 -7.55 -16.96 -12.99
C MET A 1 -8.69 -15.95 -12.92
N GLN A 2 -9.38 -15.77 -11.78
CA GLN A 2 -10.56 -14.89 -11.70
C GLN A 2 -10.22 -13.39 -11.59
N ASP A 3 -9.08 -13.02 -11.00
CA ASP A 3 -8.79 -11.61 -10.68
C ASP A 3 -7.61 -11.04 -11.47
N THR A 4 -6.94 -11.87 -12.28
CA THR A 4 -5.69 -11.53 -12.97
C THR A 4 -5.82 -11.74 -14.48
N PHE A 5 -5.29 -10.81 -15.26
CA PHE A 5 -5.14 -10.97 -16.71
C PHE A 5 -3.90 -11.79 -17.05
N TYR A 6 -4.11 -12.96 -17.65
CA TYR A 6 -3.05 -13.85 -18.13
C TYR A 6 -2.90 -13.73 -19.65
N ILE A 7 -1.66 -13.62 -20.13
CA ILE A 7 -1.30 -13.69 -21.56
C ILE A 7 -1.00 -15.16 -21.92
N THR A 8 -0.29 -15.86 -21.04
CA THR A 8 -0.06 -17.30 -21.10
C THR A 8 -0.28 -17.90 -19.70
N LYS A 9 -0.01 -19.20 -19.48
CA LYS A 9 -0.10 -19.80 -18.14
C LYS A 9 0.88 -19.20 -17.12
N GLU A 10 1.97 -18.59 -17.60
CA GLU A 10 3.07 -18.08 -16.77
C GLU A 10 3.25 -16.57 -16.89
N ILE A 11 2.84 -15.98 -18.02
CA ILE A 11 2.97 -14.55 -18.28
C ILE A 11 1.63 -13.88 -18.01
N LEU A 12 1.65 -12.87 -17.15
CA LEU A 12 0.48 -12.11 -16.72
C LEU A 12 0.77 -10.61 -16.71
N MET A 13 -0.30 -9.81 -16.75
CA MET A 13 -0.18 -8.38 -16.47
C MET A 13 -0.08 -8.18 -14.95
N ARG A 14 0.94 -7.44 -14.50
CA ARG A 14 1.21 -7.25 -13.07
C ARG A 14 -0.02 -6.69 -12.34
N THR A 15 -0.36 -7.31 -11.20
CA THR A 15 -1.53 -6.95 -10.38
C THR A 15 -1.21 -5.91 -9.30
N HIS A 16 0.08 -5.66 -9.09
CA HIS A 16 0.65 -4.71 -8.15
C HIS A 16 2.09 -4.37 -8.61
N THR A 17 2.72 -3.39 -7.98
CA THR A 17 4.08 -2.94 -8.31
C THR A 17 5.18 -3.67 -7.55
N SER A 18 4.82 -4.50 -6.56
CA SER A 18 5.78 -5.31 -5.77
C SER A 18 6.76 -6.18 -6.58
N PRO A 19 6.47 -6.69 -7.79
CA PRO A 19 7.49 -7.39 -8.58
C PRO A 19 8.73 -6.53 -8.89
N MET A 20 8.60 -5.19 -8.89
CA MET A 20 9.75 -4.30 -9.04
C MET A 20 10.61 -4.26 -7.78
N GLN A 21 10.00 -4.42 -6.59
CA GLN A 21 10.72 -4.53 -5.33
C GLN A 21 11.51 -5.84 -5.24
N ALA A 22 10.91 -6.95 -5.68
CA ALA A 22 11.60 -8.23 -5.76
C ALA A 22 12.81 -8.16 -6.70
N ARG A 23 12.67 -7.56 -7.89
CA ARG A 23 13.78 -7.37 -8.84
C ARG A 23 14.88 -6.45 -8.30
N ALA A 24 14.50 -5.40 -7.55
CA ALA A 24 15.47 -4.56 -6.86
C ALA A 24 16.22 -5.36 -5.79
N LEU A 25 15.52 -6.17 -4.99
CA LEU A 25 16.13 -7.04 -3.99
C LEU A 25 17.11 -8.07 -4.59
N GLU A 26 16.80 -8.65 -5.76
CA GLU A 26 17.67 -9.60 -6.45
C GLU A 26 19.03 -9.00 -6.86
N THR A 27 19.08 -7.68 -7.05
CA THR A 27 20.26 -6.99 -7.60
C THR A 27 20.92 -6.02 -6.63
N HIS A 28 20.29 -5.75 -5.49
CA HIS A 28 20.77 -4.77 -4.51
C HIS A 28 21.99 -5.30 -3.74
N ASP A 29 23.06 -4.51 -3.72
CA ASP A 29 24.23 -4.78 -2.89
C ASP A 29 24.08 -4.13 -1.50
N PHE A 30 23.76 -4.94 -0.49
CA PHE A 30 23.61 -4.49 0.89
C PHE A 30 24.92 -4.00 1.55
N SER A 31 26.07 -4.17 0.91
CA SER A 31 27.32 -3.53 1.35
C SER A 31 27.31 -2.01 1.13
N THR A 32 26.49 -1.54 0.19
CA THR A 32 26.33 -0.11 -0.15
C THR A 32 25.30 0.61 0.73
N GLY A 33 24.63 -0.14 1.62
CA GLY A 33 23.64 0.39 2.55
C GLY A 33 22.24 -0.19 2.34
N PRO A 34 21.22 0.40 3.00
CA PRO A 34 19.86 -0.10 2.97
C PRO A 34 19.20 0.06 1.61
N LEU A 35 18.31 -0.89 1.27
CA LEU A 35 17.40 -0.72 0.15
C LEU A 35 16.24 0.18 0.58
N LYS A 36 16.12 1.34 -0.06
CA LYS A 36 14.99 2.27 0.11
C LYS A 36 14.46 2.63 -1.26
N MET A 37 13.26 2.21 -1.60
CA MET A 37 12.72 2.44 -2.93
C MET A 37 11.21 2.71 -2.92
N ILE A 38 10.78 3.42 -3.94
CA ILE A 38 9.38 3.64 -4.29
C ILE A 38 9.19 3.17 -5.73
N SER A 39 8.10 2.46 -5.99
CA SER A 39 7.77 1.92 -7.31
C SER A 39 6.38 2.40 -7.73
N PRO A 40 6.27 3.57 -8.40
CA PRO A 40 5.03 3.97 -9.04
C PRO A 40 4.83 3.21 -10.35
N GLY A 41 3.59 2.88 -10.70
CA GLY A 41 3.31 2.30 -12.00
C GLY A 41 1.86 1.92 -12.25
N VAL A 42 1.57 1.65 -13.53
CA VAL A 42 0.31 1.07 -13.97
C VAL A 42 0.23 -0.40 -13.57
N VAL A 43 -0.89 -0.80 -12.99
CA VAL A 43 -1.20 -2.17 -12.58
C VAL A 43 -2.60 -2.55 -13.07
N PHE A 44 -2.88 -3.85 -13.13
CA PHE A 44 -4.08 -4.38 -13.75
C PHE A 44 -4.82 -5.35 -12.83
N ARG A 45 -6.13 -5.25 -12.78
CA ARG A 45 -7.01 -6.22 -12.10
C ARG A 45 -8.17 -6.54 -13.00
N ARG A 46 -8.67 -7.78 -12.95
CA ARG A 46 -9.81 -8.20 -13.76
C ARG A 46 -11.15 -7.74 -13.16
N ASP A 47 -11.19 -6.49 -12.75
CA ASP A 47 -12.39 -5.81 -12.25
C ASP A 47 -13.22 -5.30 -13.43
N THR A 48 -14.54 -5.38 -13.31
CA THR A 48 -15.44 -4.75 -14.28
C THR A 48 -15.41 -3.24 -14.05
N ASP A 49 -15.18 -2.45 -15.10
CA ASP A 49 -15.18 -0.99 -14.98
C ASP A 49 -16.55 -0.50 -14.47
N ASP A 50 -16.50 0.27 -13.37
CA ASP A 50 -17.65 0.89 -12.73
C ASP A 50 -17.23 2.25 -12.12
N PRO A 51 -18.13 3.03 -11.48
CA PRO A 51 -17.77 4.33 -10.91
C PRO A 51 -16.67 4.31 -9.82
N THR A 52 -16.35 3.14 -9.28
CA THR A 52 -15.40 2.93 -8.17
C THR A 52 -14.21 2.03 -8.52
N HIS A 53 -14.24 1.33 -9.67
CA HIS A 53 -13.21 0.40 -10.09
C HIS A 53 -12.83 0.61 -11.55
N SER A 54 -11.54 0.43 -11.85
CA SER A 54 -11.05 0.31 -13.21
C SER A 54 -10.11 -0.88 -13.34
N HIS A 55 -10.22 -1.62 -14.45
CA HIS A 55 -9.34 -2.73 -14.77
C HIS A 55 -7.86 -2.32 -14.87
N GLN A 56 -7.59 -1.04 -15.12
CA GLN A 56 -6.26 -0.44 -15.17
C GLN A 56 -6.21 0.77 -14.23
N PHE A 57 -5.25 0.79 -13.32
CA PHE A 57 -5.06 1.92 -12.40
C PHE A 57 -3.58 2.10 -12.06
N HIS A 58 -3.28 3.18 -11.32
CA HIS A 58 -1.93 3.51 -10.89
C HIS A 58 -1.79 3.17 -9.41
N GLN A 59 -0.73 2.45 -9.08
CA GLN A 59 -0.37 2.13 -7.71
C GLN A 59 1.06 2.60 -7.45
N VAL A 60 1.29 3.04 -6.23
CA VAL A 60 2.63 3.35 -5.72
C VAL A 60 2.85 2.47 -4.50
N GLU A 61 3.94 1.72 -4.50
CA GLU A 61 4.39 0.99 -3.31
C GLU A 61 5.79 1.42 -2.91
N GLY A 62 6.11 1.27 -1.63
CA GLY A 62 7.43 1.51 -1.10
C GLY A 62 7.92 0.33 -0.26
N ILE A 63 9.23 0.13 -0.24
CA ILE A 63 9.89 -0.88 0.59
C ILE A 63 11.17 -0.28 1.17
N VAL A 64 11.41 -0.58 2.44
CA VAL A 64 12.64 -0.24 3.16
C VAL A 64 13.15 -1.52 3.80
N ILE A 65 14.34 -1.95 3.40
CA ILE A 65 15.03 -3.11 3.98
C ILE A 65 16.36 -2.64 4.54
N ASP A 66 16.47 -2.73 5.86
CA ASP A 66 17.67 -2.44 6.63
C ASP A 66 17.68 -3.28 7.91
N LYS A 67 18.81 -3.27 8.61
CA LYS A 67 18.93 -3.85 9.94
C LYS A 67 18.10 -3.03 10.94
N HIS A 68 17.46 -3.73 11.87
CA HIS A 68 16.73 -3.14 13.00
C HIS A 68 15.56 -2.22 12.63
N ILE A 69 14.97 -2.38 11.44
CA ILE A 69 13.71 -1.71 11.10
C ILE A 69 12.59 -2.28 11.96
N THR A 70 11.79 -1.40 12.54
CA THR A 70 10.70 -1.74 13.46
C THR A 70 9.33 -1.31 12.92
N MET A 71 8.26 -1.73 13.60
CA MET A 71 6.90 -1.31 13.27
C MET A 71 6.66 0.16 13.64
N ALA A 72 7.44 0.70 14.58
CA ALA A 72 7.43 2.11 14.89
C ALA A 72 7.94 2.95 13.72
N ASP A 73 8.97 2.49 13.01
CA ASP A 73 9.49 3.14 11.80
C ASP A 73 8.46 3.15 10.67
N LEU A 74 7.76 2.02 10.47
CA LEU A 74 6.66 1.95 9.50
C LEU A 74 5.54 2.93 9.87
N LYS A 75 5.09 2.91 11.13
CA LYS A 75 4.04 3.82 11.62
C LYS A 75 4.44 5.29 11.45
N GLY A 76 5.68 5.65 11.78
CA GLY A 76 6.21 7.00 11.62
C GLY A 76 6.26 7.44 10.15
N THR A 77 6.73 6.54 9.27
CA THR A 77 6.79 6.78 7.83
C THR A 77 5.40 7.00 7.23
N LEU A 78 4.44 6.13 7.58
CA LEU A 78 3.05 6.26 7.12
C LEU A 78 2.42 7.56 7.62
N ALA A 79 2.58 7.89 8.91
CA ALA A 79 2.07 9.15 9.45
C ALA A 79 2.67 10.37 8.74
N ALA A 80 3.99 10.37 8.51
CA ALA A 80 4.67 11.46 7.80
C ALA A 80 4.17 11.59 6.35
N MET A 81 4.06 10.49 5.62
CA MET A 81 3.56 10.47 4.24
C MET A 81 2.10 10.94 4.18
N THR A 82 1.24 10.41 5.04
CA THR A 82 -0.18 10.79 5.08
C THR A 82 -0.35 12.28 5.42
N HIS A 83 0.42 12.82 6.36
CA HIS A 83 0.40 14.27 6.63
C HIS A 83 0.93 15.10 5.46
N ALA A 84 1.93 14.62 4.74
CA ALA A 84 2.45 15.31 3.55
C ALA A 84 1.44 15.31 2.39
N LEU A 85 0.69 14.23 2.21
CA LEU A 85 -0.29 14.08 1.12
C LEU A 85 -1.64 14.74 1.42
N PHE A 86 -2.16 14.58 2.64
CA PHE A 86 -3.51 15.01 2.99
C PHE A 86 -3.54 16.20 3.96
N GLY A 87 -2.44 16.49 4.64
CA GLY A 87 -2.32 17.56 5.64
C GLY A 87 -2.39 17.06 7.08
N SER A 88 -1.68 17.75 7.98
CA SER A 88 -1.49 17.37 9.39
C SER A 88 -2.75 17.45 10.27
N LYS A 89 -3.86 17.98 9.76
CA LYS A 89 -5.13 18.08 10.48
C LYS A 89 -5.88 16.75 10.59
N PHE A 90 -5.51 15.75 9.78
CA PHE A 90 -6.15 14.44 9.77
C PHE A 90 -5.43 13.49 10.70
N ALA A 91 -6.17 12.81 11.58
CA ALA A 91 -5.58 11.80 12.45
C ALA A 91 -5.38 10.51 11.66
N VAL A 92 -4.31 9.78 11.97
CA VAL A 92 -3.95 8.51 11.34
C VAL A 92 -4.08 7.38 12.35
N ARG A 93 -4.70 6.26 11.96
CA ARG A 93 -4.71 5.02 12.75
C ARG A 93 -4.30 3.83 11.89
N LEU A 94 -3.70 2.84 12.53
CA LEU A 94 -3.38 1.56 11.93
C LEU A 94 -4.30 0.49 12.52
N ARG A 95 -4.92 -0.33 11.66
CA ARG A 95 -5.72 -1.48 12.06
C ARG A 95 -5.05 -2.77 11.58
N PRO A 96 -5.04 -3.85 12.37
CA PRO A 96 -4.58 -5.14 11.88
C PRO A 96 -5.34 -5.57 10.62
N SER A 97 -4.61 -6.12 9.65
CA SER A 97 -5.15 -6.69 8.41
C SER A 97 -4.33 -7.93 8.02
N TYR A 98 -4.47 -8.40 6.78
CA TYR A 98 -3.71 -9.53 6.24
C TYR A 98 -3.35 -9.28 4.77
N PHE A 99 -2.05 -9.32 4.48
CA PHE A 99 -1.51 -9.40 3.12
C PHE A 99 -0.49 -10.55 3.07
N PRO A 100 -0.54 -11.43 2.06
CA PRO A 100 0.35 -12.61 2.01
C PRO A 100 1.85 -12.32 2.02
N PHE A 101 2.26 -11.11 1.65
CA PHE A 101 3.65 -10.68 1.57
C PHE A 101 4.10 -9.83 2.77
N THR A 102 3.25 -9.67 3.79
CA THR A 102 3.63 -8.98 5.03
C THR A 102 3.15 -9.66 6.31
N GLU A 103 3.97 -9.65 7.35
CA GLU A 103 3.63 -10.14 8.69
C GLU A 103 4.42 -9.39 9.79
N PRO A 104 3.78 -8.60 10.67
CA PRO A 104 2.36 -8.30 10.72
C PRO A 104 1.91 -7.29 9.65
N SER A 105 0.64 -7.42 9.24
CA SER A 105 -0.04 -6.58 8.25
C SER A 105 -0.97 -5.55 8.90
N VAL A 106 -1.06 -4.35 8.33
CA VAL A 106 -1.91 -3.25 8.78
C VAL A 106 -2.57 -2.50 7.63
N GLU A 107 -3.78 -2.00 7.86
CA GLU A 107 -4.43 -0.97 7.05
C GLU A 107 -4.26 0.39 7.73
N ALA A 108 -3.96 1.44 6.97
CA ALA A 108 -3.91 2.80 7.48
C ALA A 108 -5.19 3.56 7.07
N ASP A 109 -5.86 4.11 8.08
CA ASP A 109 -7.01 4.98 7.89
C ASP A 109 -6.68 6.42 8.29
N ILE A 110 -7.33 7.38 7.63
CA ILE A 110 -7.38 8.79 8.05
C ILE A 110 -8.78 9.19 8.52
N THR A 111 -8.88 10.21 9.36
CA THR A 111 -10.19 10.81 9.67
C THR A 111 -10.87 11.30 8.41
N CYS A 112 -12.17 11.02 8.29
CA CYS A 112 -12.93 11.31 7.08
C CYS A 112 -12.85 12.80 6.73
N MET A 113 -12.35 13.09 5.52
CA MET A 113 -12.12 14.44 5.05
C MET A 113 -13.39 15.30 4.98
N ASN A 114 -14.55 14.67 4.83
CA ASN A 114 -15.85 15.34 4.72
C ASN A 114 -16.43 15.73 6.09
N CYS A 115 -16.36 14.85 7.09
CA CYS A 115 -17.04 15.05 8.38
C CYS A 115 -16.10 15.20 9.59
N GLY A 116 -14.79 15.11 9.39
CA GLY A 116 -13.80 15.27 10.45
C GLY A 116 -13.90 14.21 11.56
N GLY A 117 -14.36 13.00 11.23
CA GLY A 117 -14.51 11.90 12.21
C GLY A 117 -15.90 11.71 12.79
N LYS A 118 -16.88 12.57 12.47
CA LYS A 118 -18.25 12.48 13.02
C LYS A 118 -19.10 11.33 12.45
N GLY A 119 -18.66 10.72 11.35
CA GLY A 119 -19.47 9.80 10.55
C GLY A 119 -20.33 10.52 9.51
N CYS A 120 -20.36 10.02 8.27
CA CYS A 120 -21.22 10.51 7.19
C CYS A 120 -21.36 9.41 6.11
N SER A 121 -22.15 9.66 5.07
CA SER A 121 -22.34 8.73 3.95
C SER A 121 -21.03 8.32 3.27
N VAL A 122 -20.08 9.26 3.11
CA VAL A 122 -18.79 9.01 2.44
C VAL A 122 -17.95 7.95 3.17
N CYS A 123 -17.89 8.02 4.51
CA CYS A 123 -17.16 7.04 5.33
C CYS A 123 -18.07 5.91 5.85
N LYS A 124 -19.30 5.77 5.31
CA LYS A 124 -20.29 4.79 5.76
C LYS A 124 -20.53 4.82 7.28
N GLY A 125 -20.49 6.02 7.86
CA GLY A 125 -20.70 6.25 9.30
C GLY A 125 -19.50 5.98 10.20
N SER A 126 -18.38 5.45 9.71
CA SER A 126 -17.24 5.08 10.56
C SER A 126 -16.48 6.30 11.12
N GLY A 127 -16.51 7.43 10.40
CA GLY A 127 -15.64 8.57 10.67
C GLY A 127 -14.22 8.44 10.09
N TRP A 128 -13.91 7.32 9.43
CA TRP A 128 -12.58 6.99 8.91
C TRP A 128 -12.64 6.59 7.43
N ILE A 129 -11.57 6.87 6.70
CA ILE A 129 -11.38 6.47 5.31
C ILE A 129 -10.07 5.68 5.25
N GLU A 130 -10.13 4.45 4.80
CA GLU A 130 -8.95 3.64 4.48
C GLU A 130 -8.22 4.26 3.29
N VAL A 131 -6.90 4.41 3.39
CA VAL A 131 -6.08 5.04 2.33
C VAL A 131 -4.98 4.14 1.77
N LEU A 132 -4.54 3.12 2.50
CA LEU A 132 -3.52 2.17 2.05
C LEU A 132 -3.40 0.95 2.98
N GLY A 133 -2.82 -0.13 2.47
CA GLY A 133 -2.27 -1.25 3.23
C GLY A 133 -0.75 -1.17 3.37
N ALA A 134 -0.22 -1.72 4.46
CA ALA A 134 1.21 -1.79 4.75
C ALA A 134 1.54 -2.95 5.70
N GLY A 135 2.81 -3.25 5.89
CA GLY A 135 3.24 -4.24 6.87
C GLY A 135 4.74 -4.47 6.83
N TRP A 136 5.22 -5.36 7.68
CA TRP A 136 6.60 -5.86 7.59
C TRP A 136 6.70 -6.90 6.50
N VAL A 137 7.70 -6.82 5.63
CA VAL A 137 7.94 -7.84 4.61
C VAL A 137 8.07 -9.20 5.27
N HIS A 138 7.29 -10.17 4.77
CA HIS A 138 7.26 -11.52 5.30
C HIS A 138 8.65 -12.19 5.18
N PRO A 139 9.12 -12.92 6.22
CA PRO A 139 10.37 -13.69 6.17
C PRO A 139 10.43 -14.77 5.09
#